data_AF-A0A3P6DW19-F1
#
_entry.id   AF-A0A3P6DW19-F1
#
_cell.length_a   1.000
_cell.length_b   1.000
_cell.length_c   1.000
_cell.angle_alpha   90.00
_cell.angle_beta   90.00
_cell.angle_gamma   90.00
#
_symmetry.space_group_name_H-M   'P 1'
#
loop_
_entity.id
_entity.type
_entity.pdbx_description
1 polymer ?
#
loop_
_entity_poly.entity_id
_entity_poly.type
_entity_poly.pdbx_seq_one_letter_code
_entity_poly.pdbx_strand_id
1 'polypeptide(L)' 'MNSTKDAGRKPFSFQIGKGAVIKGWDEGVMGMQIGEVARLRCSPDYAYGAGGFPAWGIQPNSVLDFEIEVLSVQ' A
#
# COMPACT_ATOMS: atom_id res chain seq x y z
N MET A 1 -11.59 -13.39 2.57
CA MET A 1 -10.13 -13.37 2.79
C MET A 1 -9.51 -13.25 1.41
N ASN A 2 -9.11 -12.06 1.00
CA ASN A 2 -8.86 -11.74 -0.41
C ASN A 2 -7.36 -11.47 -0.58
N SER A 3 -6.55 -12.51 -0.41
CA SER A 3 -5.09 -12.41 -0.46
C SER A 3 -4.59 -12.22 -1.90
N THR A 4 -3.56 -11.40 -2.09
CA THR A 4 -2.79 -11.28 -3.34
C THR A 4 -1.90 -12.50 -3.63
N LYS A 5 -1.86 -13.48 -2.72
CA LYS A 5 -1.10 -14.73 -2.85
C LYS A 5 -1.79 -15.80 -3.73
N ASP A 6 -3.00 -15.54 -4.23
CA ASP A 6 -3.65 -16.39 -5.23
C ASP A 6 -2.91 -16.30 -6.58
N ALA A 7 -2.52 -17.46 -7.11
CA ALA A 7 -1.83 -17.58 -8.40
C ALA A 7 -2.64 -16.90 -9.50
N GLY A 8 -2.16 -15.73 -9.97
CA GLY A 8 -2.78 -14.98 -11.07
C GLY A 8 -2.81 -13.46 -10.90
N ARG A 9 -2.52 -12.90 -9.71
CA ARG A 9 -2.42 -11.44 -9.52
C ARG A 9 -1.01 -10.95 -9.86
N LYS A 10 -0.93 -9.97 -10.78
CA LYS A 10 0.34 -9.32 -11.11
C LYS A 10 0.82 -8.50 -9.91
N PRO A 11 2.12 -8.58 -9.55
CA PRO A 11 2.72 -7.65 -8.60
C PRO A 11 2.40 -6.21 -8.97
N PHE A 12 2.13 -5.39 -7.97
CA PHE A 12 2.00 -3.95 -8.15
C PHE A 12 3.39 -3.32 -8.12
N SER A 13 3.75 -2.60 -9.18
CA SER A 13 5.03 -1.89 -9.29
C SER A 13 4.79 -0.39 -9.23
N PHE A 14 5.56 0.32 -8.40
CA PHE A 14 5.54 1.78 -8.29
C PHE A 14 6.93 2.30 -7.99
N GLN A 15 7.15 3.59 -8.26
CA GLN A 15 8.38 4.28 -7.90
C GLN A 15 8.20 4.99 -6.55
N ILE A 16 9.09 4.71 -5.61
CA ILE A 16 9.12 5.32 -4.27
C ILE A 16 9.62 6.78 -4.38
N GLY A 17 9.06 7.66 -3.56
CA GLY A 17 9.42 9.08 -3.42
C GLY A 17 8.89 9.97 -4.54
N LYS A 18 7.90 9.49 -5.31
CA LYS A 18 7.27 10.24 -6.40
C LYS A 18 5.84 10.69 -6.11
N GLY A 19 5.27 10.30 -4.95
CA GLY A 19 3.87 10.57 -4.66
C GLY A 19 2.89 9.87 -5.62
N ALA A 20 3.33 8.78 -6.25
CA ALA A 20 2.50 7.96 -7.16
C ALA A 20 1.53 7.03 -6.40
N VAL A 21 1.77 6.86 -5.10
CA VAL A 21 0.99 6.04 -4.16
C VAL A 21 0.62 6.87 -2.93
N ILE A 22 -0.22 6.31 -2.06
CA ILE A 22 -0.52 6.96 -0.77
C ILE A 22 0.77 7.17 0.05
N LYS A 23 0.82 8.24 0.85
CA LYS A 23 2.02 8.60 1.61
C LYS A 23 2.51 7.47 2.51
N GLY A 24 1.59 6.73 3.12
CA GLY A 24 1.92 5.59 3.97
C GLY A 24 2.71 4.51 3.23
N TRP A 25 2.48 4.33 1.93
CA TRP A 25 3.32 3.45 1.11
C TRP A 25 4.63 4.13 0.75
N ASP A 26 4.58 5.36 0.24
CA ASP A 26 5.77 6.08 -0.23
C ASP A 26 6.84 6.24 0.88
N GLU A 27 6.41 6.41 2.13
CA GLU A 27 7.29 6.49 3.30
C GLU A 27 7.50 5.11 3.95
N GLY A 28 6.46 4.29 4.09
CA GLY A 28 6.50 3.06 4.87
C GLY A 28 7.24 1.90 4.20
N VAL A 29 7.40 1.92 2.87
CA VAL A 29 8.23 0.93 2.16
C VAL A 29 9.68 1.37 2.01
N MET A 30 10.01 2.60 2.41
CA MET A 30 11.37 3.13 2.30
C MET A 30 12.29 2.35 3.25
N GLY A 31 13.23 1.59 2.68
CA GLY A 31 14.20 0.80 3.44
C GLY A 31 13.82 -0.67 3.66
N MET A 32 12.67 -1.12 3.14
CA MET A 32 12.36 -2.55 3.13
C MET A 32 13.32 -3.34 2.24
N GLN A 33 13.67 -4.56 2.66
CA GLN A 33 14.49 -5.48 1.88
C GLN A 33 13.66 -6.39 0.97
N ILE A 34 14.26 -6.89 -0.12
CA ILE A 34 13.61 -7.90 -0.97
C ILE A 34 13.29 -9.15 -0.13
N GLY A 35 12.05 -9.60 -0.19
CA GLY A 35 11.50 -10.71 0.60
C GLY A 35 10.94 -10.29 1.97
N GLU A 36 11.09 -9.03 2.38
CA GLU A 36 10.55 -8.54 3.63
C GLU A 36 9.03 -8.33 3.53
N VAL A 37 8.32 -8.69 4.60
CA VAL A 37 6.90 -8.44 4.78
C VAL A 37 6.71 -7.41 5.89
N ALA A 38 6.13 -6.25 5.55
CA ALA A 38 5.79 -5.20 6.51
C ALA A 38 4.28 -5.02 6.62
N ARG A 39 3.83 -4.64 7.82
CA ARG A 39 2.45 -4.21 8.07
C ARG A 39 2.41 -2.71 8.29
N LEU A 40 1.67 -2.02 7.43
CA LEU A 40 1.53 -0.56 7.47
C LEU A 40 0.12 -0.18 7.88
N ARG A 41 -0.01 0.41 9.07
CA ARG A 41 -1.26 1.02 9.53
C ARG A 41 -1.24 2.50 9.17
N CYS A 42 -2.02 2.88 8.17
CA CYS A 42 -2.09 4.23 7.64
C CYS A 42 -3.31 4.95 8.22
N SER A 43 -3.07 6.06 8.93
CA SER A 43 -4.14 7.01 9.25
C SER A 43 -4.65 7.68 7.96
N PRO A 44 -5.84 8.32 7.97
CA PRO A 44 -6.45 8.82 6.74
C PRO A 44 -5.59 9.83 5.98
N ASP A 45 -4.86 10.68 6.71
CA ASP A 45 -3.89 11.66 6.20
C ASP A 45 -2.66 11.05 5.51
N TYR A 46 -2.37 9.77 5.80
CA TYR A 46 -1.37 8.95 5.12
C TYR A 46 -1.97 7.99 4.08
N ALA A 47 -3.30 7.99 3.93
CA ALA A 47 -4.06 7.15 3.02
C ALA A 47 -4.89 8.01 2.05
N TYR A 48 -6.22 7.86 2.04
CA TYR A 48 -7.13 8.51 1.08
C TYR A 48 -7.89 9.73 1.65
N GLY A 49 -7.61 10.10 2.90
CA GLY A 49 -8.18 11.27 3.57
C GLY A 49 -9.71 11.32 3.53
N ALA A 50 -10.24 12.55 3.51
CA ALA A 50 -11.69 12.80 3.43
C ALA A 50 -12.32 12.44 2.08
N GLY A 51 -11.51 12.21 1.04
CA GLY A 51 -12.00 11.78 -0.27
C GLY A 51 -12.38 10.29 -0.31
N GLY A 52 -11.74 9.47 0.54
CA GLY A 52 -11.85 8.02 0.45
C GLY A 52 -11.38 7.50 -0.92
N PHE A 53 -11.75 6.26 -1.23
CA PHE A 53 -11.51 5.69 -2.57
C PHE A 53 -12.72 4.85 -3.00
N PRO A 54 -13.75 5.50 -3.57
CA PRO A 54 -15.03 4.85 -3.89
C PRO A 54 -14.89 3.66 -4.85
N ALA A 55 -13.94 3.72 -5.79
CA ALA A 55 -13.66 2.64 -6.73
C ALA A 55 -13.28 1.32 -6.02
N TRP A 56 -12.79 1.39 -4.79
CA TRP A 56 -12.41 0.26 -3.94
C TRP A 56 -13.25 0.18 -2.66
N GLY A 57 -14.35 0.95 -2.56
CA GLY A 57 -15.24 0.95 -1.41
C GLY A 57 -14.64 1.54 -0.13
N ILE A 58 -13.54 2.30 -0.22
CA ILE A 58 -12.89 2.91 0.94
C ILE A 58 -13.63 4.19 1.31
N GLN A 59 -14.16 4.24 2.52
CA GLN A 59 -14.91 5.41 3.01
C GLN A 59 -13.97 6.58 3.34
N PRO A 60 -14.47 7.83 3.27
CA PRO A 60 -13.78 8.99 3.83
C PRO A 60 -13.26 8.75 5.24
N ASN A 61 -12.06 9.26 5.52
CA ASN A 61 -11.44 9.21 6.84
C ASN A 61 -11.20 7.79 7.41
N SER A 62 -11.10 6.78 6.55
CA SER A 62 -10.81 5.40 6.97
C SER A 62 -9.34 5.21 7.34
N VAL A 63 -9.09 4.54 8.46
CA VAL A 63 -7.78 3.98 8.79
C VAL A 63 -7.62 2.66 8.04
N LEU A 64 -6.46 2.45 7.41
CA LEU A 64 -6.21 1.27 6.58
C LEU A 64 -5.01 0.49 7.10
N ASP A 65 -5.16 -0.83 7.19
CA ASP A 65 -4.10 -1.77 7.53
C ASP A 65 -3.70 -2.54 6.27
N PHE A 66 -2.45 -2.38 5.85
CA PHE A 66 -1.86 -3.05 4.69
C PHE A 66 -0.81 -4.06 5.14
N GLU A 67 -0.68 -5.16 4.39
CA GLU A 67 0.46 -6.07 4.46
C GLU A 67 1.15 -6.02 3.09
N ILE A 68 2.41 -5.60 3.07
CA ILE A 68 3.21 -5.40 1.86
C ILE A 68 4.39 -6.37 1.90
N GLU A 69 4.62 -7.06 0.78
CA GLU A 69 5.78 -7.92 0.55
C GLU A 69 6.60 -7.36 -0.62
N VAL A 70 7.89 -7.12 -0.41
CA VAL A 70 8.77 -6.64 -1.49
C VAL A 70 9.26 -7.82 -2.31
N LEU A 71 8.75 -7.96 -3.53
CA LEU A 71 9.15 -9.06 -4.41
C LEU A 71 10.42 -8.74 -5.21
N SER A 72 10.66 -7.47 -5.54
CA SER A 72 11.81 -7.02 -6.33
C SER A 72 12.02 -5.52 -6.20
N VAL A 73 13.28 -5.06 -6.25
CA VAL A 73 13.66 -3.64 -6.38
C VAL A 73 14.55 -3.50 -7.61
N GLN A 74 14.32 -2.46 -8.42
CA GLN A 74 15.07 -2.17 -9.66
C GLN A 74 15.57 -0.73 -9.66
#